data_AF-A0A7J8RFU1-F1
#
_entry.id   AF-A0A7J8RFU1-F1
#
_cell.length_a   1.000
_cell.length_b   1.000
_cell.length_c   1.000
_cell.angle_alpha   90.00
_cell.angle_beta   90.00
_cell.angle_gamma   90.00
#
_symmetry.space_group_name_H-M   'P 1'
#
loop_
_entity.id
_entity.type
_entity.pdbx_description
1 polymer ?
#
loop_
_entity_poly.entity_id
_entity_poly.type
_entity_poly.pdbx_seq_one_letter_code
_entity_poly.pdbx_strand_id
1 'polypeptide(L)'
;MAMCVEDRISNFPDHIRCHILSFLPIKAAVRTSIISTKWRYLFASISTIKFDGYLMSGLTERNLDSFKNFVDRLLKFPDQVSLDCFRLNDNVSWNDKDHDFDVSGWICAALCCGVKEIDLDLKNLGDTLPAVLFTCHSLVTLKLDAVGSEIKVPSDVCLGNLKTLQLRNSVLFGDSIHRLISNCHVLEDLAFIECGFDNISEVNIQSPSLKRLVLEFDVTEGRYFNFVVVINAPNLVYFQYHAAVAASYTLSTMKSLEKADISIYQFDSINSETSATHLIQGICNVRSLSLTIDEVVSKLSIHVFFFPF
;
A
#
# COMPACT_ATOMS: atom_id res chain seq x y z
N MET A 1 22.46 50.76 -15.91
CA MET A 1 22.54 49.28 -15.74
C MET A 1 21.94 48.96 -14.39
N ALA A 2 20.78 48.30 -14.34
CA ALA A 2 20.27 47.78 -13.09
C ALA A 2 21.15 46.58 -12.69
N MET A 3 21.80 46.63 -11.53
CA MET A 3 22.44 45.45 -10.96
C MET A 3 21.32 44.49 -10.58
N CYS A 4 21.13 43.42 -11.36
CA CYS A 4 20.35 42.29 -10.90
C CYS A 4 21.04 41.78 -9.63
N VAL A 5 20.38 41.94 -8.49
CA VAL A 5 20.83 41.35 -7.22
C VAL A 5 20.98 39.87 -7.47
N GLU A 6 22.20 39.36 -7.42
CA GLU A 6 22.46 37.93 -7.61
C GLU A 6 21.67 37.16 -6.56
N ASP A 7 20.84 36.23 -7.04
CA ASP A 7 20.13 35.29 -6.18
C ASP A 7 21.15 34.48 -5.37
N ARG A 8 21.22 34.77 -4.06
CA ARG A 8 22.16 34.13 -3.13
C ARG A 8 22.01 32.61 -3.11
N ILE A 9 20.81 32.09 -3.39
CA ILE A 9 20.54 30.65 -3.41
C ILE A 9 21.14 30.01 -4.68
N SER A 10 21.13 30.71 -5.81
CA SER A 10 21.78 30.30 -7.06
C SER A 10 23.31 30.20 -6.98
N ASN A 11 23.92 30.73 -5.92
CA ASN A 11 25.37 30.66 -5.70
C ASN A 11 25.82 29.43 -4.90
N PHE A 12 24.89 28.63 -4.37
CA PHE A 12 25.25 27.37 -3.73
C PHE A 12 25.72 26.31 -4.75
N PRO A 13 26.59 25.37 -4.35
CA PRO A 13 26.93 24.19 -5.15
C PRO A 13 25.69 23.37 -5.52
N ASP A 14 25.75 22.63 -6.64
CA ASP A 14 24.60 21.84 -7.13
C ASP A 14 24.06 20.89 -6.07
N HIS A 15 24.92 20.18 -5.34
CA HIS A 15 24.50 19.23 -4.30
C HIS A 15 23.66 19.87 -3.18
N ILE A 16 23.94 21.13 -2.80
CA ILE A 16 23.15 21.86 -1.81
C ILE A 16 21.79 22.25 -2.40
N ARG A 17 21.75 22.70 -3.65
CA ARG A 17 20.48 23.02 -4.33
C ARG A 17 19.61 21.77 -4.51
N CYS A 18 20.19 20.65 -4.91
CA CYS A 18 19.51 19.35 -4.99
C CYS A 18 18.96 18.94 -3.61
N HIS A 19 19.75 19.11 -2.55
CA HIS A 19 19.30 18.83 -1.18
C HIS A 19 18.13 19.74 -0.78
N ILE A 20 18.17 21.05 -1.08
CA ILE A 20 17.04 21.96 -0.84
C ILE A 20 15.79 21.50 -1.61
N LEU A 21 15.94 21.15 -2.89
CA LEU A 21 14.84 20.66 -3.72
C LEU A 21 14.26 19.33 -3.25
N SER A 22 15.06 18.47 -2.59
CA SER A 22 14.59 17.19 -2.05
C SER A 22 13.51 17.34 -0.96
N PHE A 23 13.42 18.50 -0.32
CA PHE A 23 12.38 18.82 0.65
C PHE A 23 11.11 19.39 0.02
N LEU A 24 11.10 19.66 -1.28
CA LEU A 24 9.97 20.26 -1.97
C LEU A 24 9.15 19.19 -2.70
N PRO A 25 7.82 19.34 -2.77
CA PRO A 25 7.00 18.58 -3.70
C PRO A 25 7.49 18.80 -5.14
N ILE A 26 7.41 17.76 -5.98
CA ILE A 26 7.95 17.79 -7.36
C ILE A 26 7.46 18.99 -8.16
N LYS A 27 6.18 19.39 -7.99
CA LYS A 27 5.61 20.59 -8.63
C LYS A 27 6.33 21.89 -8.22
N ALA A 28 6.63 22.06 -6.94
CA ALA A 28 7.34 23.22 -6.43
C ALA A 28 8.80 23.22 -6.89
N ALA A 29 9.43 22.05 -6.94
CA ALA A 29 10.79 21.93 -7.44
C ALA A 29 10.89 22.20 -8.95
N VAL A 30 9.97 21.68 -9.76
CA VAL A 30 9.91 22.00 -11.19
C VAL A 30 9.70 23.50 -11.41
N ARG A 31 8.92 24.18 -10.57
CA ARG A 31 8.79 25.65 -10.61
C ARG A 31 10.11 26.38 -10.36
N THR A 32 11.08 25.79 -9.68
CA THR A 32 12.40 26.43 -9.54
C THR A 32 13.17 26.50 -10.85
N SER A 33 12.80 25.69 -11.85
CA SER A 33 13.46 25.68 -13.17
C SER A 33 13.40 27.02 -13.92
N ILE A 34 12.45 27.89 -13.57
CA ILE A 34 12.31 29.24 -14.15
C ILE A 34 13.14 30.31 -13.43
N ILE A 35 13.73 30.01 -12.26
CA ILE A 35 14.51 30.98 -11.47
C ILE A 35 15.79 31.37 -12.22
N SER A 36 16.56 30.39 -12.69
CA SER A 36 17.74 30.63 -13.53
C SER A 36 18.15 29.38 -14.29
N THR A 37 19.10 29.53 -15.22
CA THR A 37 19.69 28.42 -15.99
C THR A 37 20.30 27.35 -15.09
N LYS A 38 20.79 27.74 -13.90
CA LYS A 38 21.38 26.83 -12.90
C LYS A 38 20.36 25.94 -12.20
N TRP A 39 19.08 26.33 -12.17
CA TRP A 39 18.00 25.54 -11.54
C TRP A 39 17.24 24.67 -12.54
N ARG A 40 17.41 24.93 -13.84
CA ARG A 40 16.56 24.39 -14.91
C ARG A 40 16.36 22.88 -14.85
N TYR A 41 17.38 22.12 -14.46
CA TYR A 41 17.36 20.65 -14.48
C TYR A 41 17.54 20.00 -13.11
N LEU A 42 17.66 20.79 -12.03
CA LEU A 42 17.93 20.24 -10.70
C LEU A 42 16.76 19.43 -10.14
N PHE A 43 15.53 19.65 -10.63
CA PHE A 43 14.39 18.84 -10.22
C PHE A 43 14.57 17.34 -10.56
N ALA A 44 15.43 17.00 -11.54
CA ALA A 44 15.70 15.61 -11.91
C ALA A 44 16.47 14.86 -10.80
N SER A 45 17.12 15.58 -9.87
CA SER A 45 17.76 14.98 -8.70
C SER A 45 16.76 14.61 -7.59
N ILE A 46 15.47 14.88 -7.78
CA ILE A 46 14.45 14.53 -6.80
C ILE A 46 14.12 13.06 -6.96
N SER A 47 14.28 12.31 -5.87
CA SER A 47 14.02 10.89 -5.84
C SER A 47 12.58 10.53 -5.53
N THR A 48 11.67 11.49 -5.54
CA THR A 48 10.27 11.26 -5.14
C THR A 48 9.31 11.90 -6.14
N ILE A 49 8.55 11.06 -6.82
CA ILE A 49 7.39 11.47 -7.62
C ILE A 49 6.15 11.14 -6.78
N LYS A 50 5.54 12.17 -6.19
CA LYS A 50 4.29 12.04 -5.44
C LYS A 50 3.22 12.87 -6.09
N PHE A 51 2.11 12.23 -6.39
CA PHE A 51 0.93 12.87 -6.92
C PHE A 51 -0.28 12.49 -6.08
N ASP A 52 -0.68 13.41 -5.20
CA ASP A 52 -1.85 13.25 -4.35
C ASP A 52 -3.03 14.06 -4.91
N GLY A 53 -4.25 13.58 -4.68
CA GLY A 53 -5.48 14.27 -5.10
C GLY A 53 -5.70 15.63 -4.43
N TYR A 54 -4.92 15.99 -3.41
CA TYR A 54 -5.03 17.26 -2.69
C TYR A 54 -4.27 18.39 -3.42
N LEU A 55 -3.07 18.10 -3.93
CA LEU A 55 -2.27 18.94 -4.84
C LEU A 55 -2.99 19.29 -6.13
N MET A 56 -4.08 18.55 -6.40
CA MET A 56 -4.95 18.64 -7.56
C MET A 56 -6.21 19.45 -7.37
N SER A 57 -6.62 19.70 -6.12
CA SER A 57 -7.79 20.54 -5.87
C SER A 57 -7.58 21.92 -6.53
N GLY A 58 -8.36 22.21 -7.58
CA GLY A 58 -8.25 23.43 -8.38
C GLY A 58 -7.33 23.38 -9.61
N LEU A 59 -6.84 22.21 -10.04
CA LEU A 59 -6.17 22.05 -11.34
C LEU A 59 -7.17 21.90 -12.48
N THR A 60 -6.88 22.52 -13.63
CA THR A 60 -7.61 22.29 -14.88
C THR A 60 -7.12 21.02 -15.57
N GLU A 61 -7.94 20.43 -16.46
CA GLU A 61 -7.53 19.31 -17.33
C GLU A 61 -6.20 19.59 -18.05
N ARG A 62 -6.01 20.81 -18.57
CA ARG A 62 -4.74 21.21 -19.21
C ARG A 62 -3.54 21.10 -18.26
N ASN A 63 -3.71 21.40 -16.97
CA ASN A 63 -2.65 21.26 -15.99
C ASN A 63 -2.32 19.79 -15.72
N LEU A 64 -3.33 18.92 -15.78
CA LEU A 64 -3.17 17.48 -15.71
C LEU A 64 -2.30 16.98 -16.87
N ASP A 65 -2.67 17.30 -18.10
CA ASP A 65 -1.95 16.82 -19.29
C ASP A 65 -0.52 17.33 -19.33
N SER A 66 -0.31 18.58 -18.93
CA SER A 66 1.03 19.16 -18.81
C SER A 66 1.89 18.36 -17.82
N PHE A 67 1.28 17.86 -16.74
CA PHE A 67 1.95 17.03 -15.75
C PHE A 67 2.18 15.60 -16.24
N LYS A 68 1.19 14.96 -16.88
CA LYS A 68 1.34 13.64 -17.49
C LYS A 68 2.48 13.64 -18.51
N ASN A 69 2.54 14.67 -19.36
CA ASN A 69 3.66 14.91 -20.28
C ASN A 69 5.01 15.12 -19.56
N PHE A 70 5.00 15.77 -18.39
CA PHE A 70 6.20 15.94 -17.59
C PHE A 70 6.70 14.61 -17.02
N VAL A 71 5.81 13.79 -16.43
CA VAL A 71 6.15 12.46 -15.89
C VAL A 71 6.67 11.55 -16.99
N ASP A 72 5.99 11.52 -18.14
CA ASP A 72 6.40 10.76 -19.31
C ASP A 72 7.82 11.15 -19.77
N ARG A 73 8.12 12.45 -19.85
CA ARG A 73 9.47 12.94 -20.20
C ARG A 73 10.52 12.64 -19.13
N LEU A 74 10.15 12.73 -17.86
CA LEU A 74 11.05 12.47 -16.75
C LEU A 74 11.46 11.00 -16.69
N LEU A 75 10.49 10.10 -16.88
CA LEU A 75 10.70 8.65 -16.83
C LEU A 75 11.29 8.07 -18.13
N LYS A 76 11.28 8.83 -19.24
CA LYS A 76 11.95 8.48 -20.50
C LYS A 76 13.48 8.39 -20.41
N PHE A 77 14.10 8.92 -19.35
CA PHE A 77 15.56 8.90 -19.17
C PHE A 77 15.96 8.26 -17.83
N PRO A 78 15.81 6.92 -17.69
CA PRO A 78 16.05 6.22 -16.42
C PRO A 78 17.47 6.42 -15.86
N ASP A 79 18.47 6.49 -16.73
CA ASP A 79 19.89 6.64 -16.35
C ASP A 79 20.22 7.98 -15.68
N GLN A 80 19.30 8.93 -15.70
CA GLN A 80 19.48 10.28 -15.14
C GLN A 80 18.69 10.51 -13.85
N VAL A 81 17.85 9.56 -13.43
CA VAL A 81 16.94 9.71 -12.30
C VAL A 81 17.12 8.56 -11.33
N SER A 82 17.50 8.87 -10.09
CA SER A 82 17.39 7.92 -8.99
C SER A 82 16.04 8.16 -8.33
N LEU A 83 15.09 7.26 -8.55
CA LEU A 83 13.75 7.34 -7.97
C LEU A 83 13.69 6.43 -6.74
N ASP A 84 13.41 6.97 -5.57
CA ASP A 84 13.17 6.22 -4.33
C ASP A 84 11.68 5.94 -4.14
N CYS A 85 10.79 6.86 -4.55
CA CYS A 85 9.35 6.77 -4.30
C CYS A 85 8.54 7.20 -5.54
N PHE A 86 7.59 6.37 -5.93
CA PHE A 86 6.61 6.62 -6.99
C PHE A 86 5.19 6.45 -6.44
N ARG A 87 4.42 7.54 -6.41
CA ARG A 87 3.07 7.55 -5.88
C ARG A 87 2.10 8.26 -6.80
N LEU A 88 1.00 7.57 -7.13
CA LEU A 88 -0.14 8.10 -7.88
C LEU A 88 -1.42 7.80 -7.10
N ASN A 89 -2.28 8.80 -6.93
CA ASN A 89 -3.54 8.66 -6.20
C ASN A 89 -4.74 9.09 -7.08
N ASP A 90 -5.86 8.40 -6.93
CA ASP A 90 -7.03 8.55 -7.79
C ASP A 90 -7.99 9.63 -7.27
N ASN A 91 -7.76 10.84 -7.78
CA ASN A 91 -8.81 11.84 -7.94
C ASN A 91 -8.99 12.20 -9.43
N VAL A 92 -8.46 11.37 -10.35
CA VAL A 92 -8.22 11.71 -11.75
C VAL A 92 -8.31 10.47 -12.65
N SER A 93 -8.95 10.61 -13.82
CA SER A 93 -8.82 9.64 -14.91
C SER A 93 -7.38 9.63 -15.48
N TRP A 94 -6.58 8.67 -15.05
CA TRP A 94 -5.23 8.47 -15.58
C TRP A 94 -5.26 7.91 -17.00
N ASN A 95 -6.21 7.00 -17.26
CA ASN A 95 -6.43 6.32 -18.54
C ASN A 95 -7.70 6.85 -19.24
N ASP A 96 -7.70 8.11 -19.67
CA ASP A 96 -8.79 8.61 -20.51
C ASP A 96 -8.59 8.15 -21.96
N LYS A 97 -9.67 7.79 -22.65
CA LYS A 97 -9.64 7.28 -24.04
C LYS A 97 -9.05 8.30 -25.03
N ASP A 98 -9.03 9.57 -24.64
CA ASP A 98 -8.52 10.66 -25.47
C ASP A 98 -7.00 10.89 -25.34
N HIS A 99 -6.33 10.29 -24.35
CA HIS A 99 -4.90 10.49 -24.11
C HIS A 99 -4.13 9.18 -23.82
N ASP A 100 -3.16 8.89 -24.68
CA ASP A 100 -2.30 7.70 -24.70
C ASP A 100 -1.21 7.71 -23.60
N PHE A 101 -1.60 7.92 -22.34
CA PHE A 101 -0.66 7.85 -21.22
C PHE A 101 -0.59 6.44 -20.67
N ASP A 102 0.59 5.83 -20.81
CA ASP A 102 0.85 4.46 -20.36
C ASP A 102 1.33 4.46 -18.90
N VAL A 103 0.38 4.39 -17.96
CA VAL A 103 0.69 4.24 -16.53
C VAL A 103 1.48 2.95 -16.27
N SER A 104 1.22 1.88 -17.02
CA SER A 104 1.99 0.64 -16.91
C SER A 104 3.46 0.88 -17.29
N GLY A 105 3.68 1.64 -18.36
CA GLY A 105 4.99 2.12 -18.80
C GLY A 105 5.68 2.99 -17.75
N TRP A 106 4.94 3.88 -17.06
CA TRP A 106 5.50 4.66 -15.96
C TRP A 106 5.92 3.79 -14.77
N ILE A 107 5.11 2.79 -14.42
CA ILE A 107 5.46 1.82 -13.38
C ILE A 107 6.73 1.06 -13.79
N CYS A 108 6.81 0.55 -15.02
CA CYS A 108 8.00 -0.12 -15.54
C CYS A 108 9.24 0.78 -15.48
N ALA A 109 9.13 2.04 -15.89
CA ALA A 109 10.23 2.98 -15.84
C ALA A 109 10.68 3.28 -14.41
N ALA A 110 9.74 3.46 -13.46
CA ALA A 110 10.04 3.63 -12.05
C ALA A 110 10.80 2.41 -11.48
N LEU A 111 10.38 1.19 -11.84
CA LEU A 111 11.05 -0.05 -11.46
C LEU A 111 12.48 -0.13 -12.03
N CYS A 112 12.68 0.27 -13.29
CA CYS A 112 14.00 0.36 -13.91
C CYS A 112 14.91 1.40 -13.23
N CYS A 113 14.34 2.46 -12.64
CA CYS A 113 15.08 3.46 -11.86
C CYS A 113 15.44 2.98 -10.44
N GLY A 114 15.07 1.75 -10.06
CA GLY A 114 15.39 1.19 -8.74
C GLY A 114 14.50 1.71 -7.61
N VAL A 115 13.23 2.01 -7.91
CA VAL A 115 12.26 2.53 -6.93
C VAL A 115 12.09 1.61 -5.72
N LYS A 116 12.10 2.21 -4.53
CA LYS A 116 11.95 1.51 -3.25
C LYS A 116 10.51 1.49 -2.75
N GLU A 117 9.75 2.55 -3.03
CA GLU A 117 8.35 2.68 -2.63
C GLU A 117 7.46 2.90 -3.85
N ILE A 118 6.49 2.01 -4.04
CA ILE A 118 5.38 2.21 -4.96
C ILE A 118 4.09 2.30 -4.14
N ASP A 119 3.32 3.36 -4.37
CA ASP A 119 2.03 3.61 -3.72
C ASP A 119 1.01 4.06 -4.78
N LEU A 120 0.17 3.14 -5.21
CA LEU A 120 -0.77 3.34 -6.30
C LEU A 120 -2.19 3.22 -5.77
N ASP A 121 -2.97 4.26 -6.01
CA ASP A 121 -4.41 4.27 -5.84
C ASP A 121 -4.96 4.73 -7.19
N LEU A 122 -5.52 3.77 -7.95
CA LEU A 122 -5.96 3.94 -9.34
C LEU A 122 -7.19 3.04 -9.61
N LYS A 123 -8.20 3.57 -10.30
CA LYS A 123 -9.25 2.74 -10.93
C LYS A 123 -8.67 1.76 -11.95
N ASN A 124 -9.23 0.56 -11.99
CA ASN A 124 -8.85 -0.52 -12.92
C ASN A 124 -7.36 -0.89 -12.82
N LEU A 125 -6.78 -0.79 -11.62
CA LEU A 125 -5.37 -1.05 -11.39
C LEU A 125 -4.95 -2.46 -11.83
N GLY A 126 -5.84 -3.45 -11.68
CA GLY A 126 -5.58 -4.85 -12.04
C GLY A 126 -5.07 -5.07 -13.46
N ASP A 127 -5.59 -4.33 -14.45
CA ASP A 127 -5.16 -4.42 -15.84
C ASP A 127 -3.93 -3.57 -16.16
N THR A 128 -3.58 -2.63 -15.27
CA THR A 128 -2.47 -1.68 -15.46
C THR A 128 -1.17 -2.20 -14.83
N LEU A 129 -1.24 -3.08 -13.83
CA LEU A 129 -0.07 -3.57 -13.09
C LEU A 129 0.81 -4.47 -13.97
N PRO A 130 2.06 -4.06 -14.27
CA PRO A 130 2.96 -4.90 -15.03
C PRO A 130 3.49 -6.04 -14.14
N ALA A 131 3.61 -7.26 -14.68
CA ALA A 131 4.06 -8.43 -13.92
C ALA A 131 5.45 -8.23 -13.27
N VAL A 132 6.35 -7.45 -13.91
CA VAL A 132 7.68 -7.11 -13.39
C VAL A 132 7.65 -6.37 -12.04
N LEU A 133 6.52 -5.75 -11.69
CA LEU A 133 6.31 -5.17 -10.36
C LEU A 133 6.55 -6.20 -9.25
N PHE A 134 6.11 -7.44 -9.47
CA PHE A 134 6.15 -8.53 -8.49
C PHE A 134 7.51 -9.26 -8.46
N THR A 135 8.49 -8.86 -9.27
CA THR A 135 9.84 -9.46 -9.30
C THR A 135 10.95 -8.43 -9.08
N CYS A 136 10.58 -7.18 -8.76
CA CYS A 136 11.54 -6.11 -8.57
C CYS A 136 12.22 -6.19 -7.20
N HIS A 137 13.54 -6.34 -7.21
CA HIS A 137 14.34 -6.52 -6.00
C HIS A 137 14.63 -5.21 -5.27
N SER A 138 14.43 -4.05 -5.91
CA SER A 138 14.64 -2.75 -5.26
C SER A 138 13.48 -2.34 -4.34
N LEU A 139 12.30 -2.94 -4.52
CA LEU A 139 11.11 -2.59 -3.76
C LEU A 139 11.21 -3.02 -2.30
N VAL A 140 10.90 -2.05 -1.43
CA VAL A 140 10.82 -2.18 0.03
C VAL A 140 9.38 -1.98 0.50
N THR A 141 8.61 -1.13 -0.18
CA THR A 141 7.22 -0.84 0.15
C THR A 141 6.35 -0.89 -1.11
N LEU A 142 5.28 -1.66 -1.04
CA LEU A 142 4.28 -1.79 -2.09
C LEU A 142 2.89 -1.56 -1.48
N LYS A 143 2.22 -0.51 -1.93
CA LYS A 143 0.84 -0.17 -1.55
C LYS A 143 0.00 -0.06 -2.81
N LEU A 144 -1.08 -0.84 -2.88
CA LEU A 144 -1.97 -0.90 -4.03
C LEU A 144 -3.41 -0.76 -3.54
N ASP A 145 -4.10 0.26 -4.02
CA ASP A 145 -5.54 0.45 -3.85
C ASP A 145 -6.22 0.22 -5.21
N ALA A 146 -6.97 -0.88 -5.31
CA ALA A 146 -7.41 -1.44 -6.57
C ALA A 146 -8.94 -1.62 -6.58
N VAL A 147 -9.67 -0.55 -6.25
CA VAL A 147 -11.14 -0.54 -6.13
C VAL A 147 -11.81 -1.30 -7.29
N GLY A 148 -12.52 -2.38 -6.95
CA GLY A 148 -13.31 -3.19 -7.89
C GLY A 148 -12.47 -3.99 -8.91
N SER A 149 -11.16 -4.13 -8.68
CA SER A 149 -10.24 -4.81 -9.59
C SER A 149 -9.61 -6.06 -8.96
N GLU A 150 -9.35 -7.06 -9.79
CA GLU A 150 -8.57 -8.23 -9.41
C GLU A 150 -7.07 -7.91 -9.46
N ILE A 151 -6.32 -8.27 -8.41
CA ILE A 151 -4.86 -8.24 -8.43
C ILE A 151 -4.33 -9.61 -8.84
N LYS A 152 -3.84 -9.70 -10.08
CA LYS A 152 -3.23 -10.91 -10.63
C LYS A 152 -1.78 -11.03 -10.16
N VAL A 153 -1.56 -11.80 -9.11
CA VAL A 153 -0.21 -12.12 -8.62
C VAL A 153 0.39 -13.22 -9.50
N PRO A 154 1.51 -12.97 -10.19
CA PRO A 154 2.14 -13.96 -11.05
C PRO A 154 2.79 -15.09 -10.25
N SER A 155 3.02 -16.24 -10.88
CA SER A 155 3.54 -17.43 -10.21
C SER A 155 5.02 -17.33 -9.81
N ASP A 156 5.78 -16.46 -10.47
CA ASP A 156 7.22 -16.20 -10.26
C ASP A 156 7.48 -14.99 -9.35
N VAL A 157 6.49 -14.56 -8.56
CA VAL A 157 6.62 -13.47 -7.60
C VAL A 157 7.87 -13.65 -6.71
N CYS A 158 8.69 -12.62 -6.66
CA CYS A 158 9.93 -12.60 -5.89
C CYS A 158 10.25 -11.16 -5.48
N LEU A 159 9.81 -10.78 -4.27
CA LEU A 159 9.99 -9.45 -3.71
C LEU A 159 10.91 -9.54 -2.48
N GLY A 160 12.17 -9.91 -2.72
CA GLY A 160 13.10 -10.31 -1.67
C GLY A 160 13.45 -9.25 -0.63
N ASN A 161 13.26 -7.96 -0.94
CA ASN A 161 13.53 -6.84 -0.03
C ASN A 161 12.26 -6.17 0.53
N LEU A 162 11.08 -6.70 0.20
CA LEU A 162 9.81 -6.08 0.56
C LEU A 162 9.53 -6.23 2.06
N LYS A 163 9.45 -5.09 2.73
CA LYS A 163 9.15 -4.98 4.16
C LYS A 163 7.69 -4.62 4.42
N THR A 164 7.03 -3.94 3.48
CA THR A 164 5.66 -3.50 3.63
C THR A 164 4.85 -3.85 2.39
N LEU A 165 3.79 -4.62 2.58
CA LEU A 165 2.80 -4.94 1.56
C LEU A 165 1.42 -4.53 2.06
N GLN A 166 0.78 -3.65 1.32
CA GLN A 166 -0.57 -3.20 1.61
C GLN A 166 -1.43 -3.28 0.36
N LEU A 167 -2.50 -4.08 0.43
CA LEU A 167 -3.53 -4.16 -0.60
C LEU A 167 -4.83 -3.59 -0.03
N ARG A 168 -5.49 -2.74 -0.81
CA ARG A 168 -6.74 -2.05 -0.45
C ARG A 168 -7.77 -2.24 -1.54
N ASN A 169 -9.04 -2.40 -1.16
CA ASN A 169 -10.20 -2.45 -2.06
C ASN A 169 -10.07 -3.43 -3.24
N SER A 170 -9.29 -4.50 -3.06
CA SER A 170 -8.87 -5.41 -4.14
C SER A 170 -9.45 -6.80 -3.97
N VAL A 171 -9.68 -7.50 -5.09
CA VAL A 171 -10.03 -8.93 -5.07
C VAL A 171 -8.77 -9.77 -5.32
N LEU A 172 -8.53 -10.75 -4.46
CA LEU A 172 -7.47 -11.75 -4.60
C LEU A 172 -8.07 -13.10 -4.94
N PHE A 173 -7.37 -13.85 -5.80
CA PHE A 173 -7.86 -15.12 -6.31
C PHE A 173 -6.88 -16.27 -6.03
N GLY A 174 -7.42 -17.44 -5.69
CA GLY A 174 -6.67 -18.69 -5.56
C GLY A 174 -5.50 -18.61 -4.54
N ASP A 175 -4.32 -19.07 -4.93
CA ASP A 175 -3.14 -19.13 -4.06
C ASP A 175 -2.34 -17.82 -3.97
N SER A 176 -2.87 -16.69 -4.45
CA SER A 176 -2.16 -15.40 -4.54
C SER A 176 -1.57 -14.94 -3.20
N ILE A 177 -2.32 -15.07 -2.10
CA ILE A 177 -1.86 -14.71 -0.74
C ILE A 177 -0.65 -15.56 -0.36
N HIS A 178 -0.76 -16.88 -0.54
CA HIS A 178 0.31 -17.82 -0.21
C HIS A 178 1.57 -17.49 -1.02
N ARG A 179 1.44 -17.22 -2.32
CA ARG A 179 2.57 -16.82 -3.19
C ARG A 179 3.24 -15.54 -2.72
N LEU A 180 2.47 -14.51 -2.37
CA LEU A 180 3.01 -13.25 -1.84
C LEU A 180 3.79 -13.48 -0.54
N ILE A 181 3.20 -14.18 0.42
CA ILE A 181 3.80 -14.36 1.75
C ILE A 181 5.03 -15.26 1.70
N SER A 182 4.96 -16.39 0.98
CA SER A 182 6.06 -17.34 0.87
C SER A 182 7.30 -16.79 0.15
N ASN A 183 7.14 -15.81 -0.74
CA ASN A 183 8.24 -15.22 -1.51
C ASN A 183 8.71 -13.85 -0.98
N CYS A 184 8.08 -13.30 0.07
CA CYS A 184 8.47 -12.04 0.72
C CYS A 184 9.07 -12.29 2.12
N HIS A 185 10.28 -12.84 2.17
CA HIS A 185 10.89 -13.36 3.41
C HIS A 185 11.19 -12.30 4.49
N VAL A 186 11.36 -11.02 4.12
CA VAL A 186 11.68 -9.92 5.06
C VAL A 186 10.47 -9.04 5.40
N LEU A 187 9.26 -9.51 5.10
CA LEU A 187 8.02 -8.75 5.28
C LEU A 187 7.75 -8.47 6.76
N GLU A 188 7.70 -7.18 7.12
CA GLU A 188 7.47 -6.71 8.49
C GLU A 188 6.04 -6.20 8.71
N ASP A 189 5.38 -5.67 7.66
CA ASP A 189 4.03 -5.11 7.70
C ASP A 189 3.19 -5.63 6.52
N LEU A 190 2.11 -6.33 6.85
CA LEU A 190 1.14 -6.89 5.90
C LEU A 190 -0.25 -6.36 6.21
N ALA A 191 -0.90 -5.77 5.22
CA ALA A 191 -2.27 -5.28 5.37
C ALA A 191 -3.11 -5.65 4.14
N PHE A 192 -4.24 -6.31 4.39
CA PHE A 192 -5.35 -6.44 3.45
C PHE A 192 -6.50 -5.63 4.03
N ILE A 193 -6.97 -4.61 3.31
CA ILE A 193 -7.98 -3.67 3.79
C ILE A 193 -9.10 -3.59 2.76
N GLU A 194 -10.33 -3.84 3.20
CA GLU A 194 -11.51 -3.88 2.31
C GLU A 194 -11.26 -4.85 1.13
N CYS A 195 -10.51 -5.94 1.37
CA CYS A 195 -10.17 -6.92 0.34
C CYS A 195 -11.19 -8.06 0.29
N GLY A 196 -11.47 -8.53 -0.93
CA GLY A 196 -12.27 -9.74 -1.19
C GLY A 196 -11.40 -10.95 -1.55
N PHE A 197 -11.91 -12.15 -1.28
CA PHE A 197 -11.24 -13.41 -1.60
C PHE A 197 -12.14 -14.35 -2.39
N ASP A 198 -11.73 -14.63 -3.62
CA ASP A 198 -12.48 -15.50 -4.53
C ASP A 198 -11.75 -16.83 -4.74
N ASN A 199 -12.49 -17.93 -4.56
CA ASN A 199 -11.97 -19.30 -4.62
C ASN A 199 -10.81 -19.57 -3.64
N ILE A 200 -10.89 -18.98 -2.44
CA ILE A 200 -9.92 -19.16 -1.36
C ILE A 200 -10.61 -19.86 -0.21
N SER A 201 -10.12 -21.04 0.16
CA SER A 201 -10.61 -21.79 1.32
C SER A 201 -9.84 -21.46 2.60
N GLU A 202 -8.65 -20.88 2.48
CA GLU A 202 -7.74 -20.65 3.61
C GLU A 202 -6.89 -19.40 3.38
N VAL A 203 -6.88 -18.50 4.37
CA VAL A 203 -5.92 -17.41 4.49
C VAL A 203 -4.82 -17.88 5.42
N ASN A 204 -3.70 -18.33 4.83
CA ASN A 204 -2.56 -18.90 5.57
C ASN A 204 -1.38 -17.95 5.59
N ILE A 205 -1.04 -17.44 6.78
CA ILE A 205 0.00 -16.45 7.00
C ILE A 205 1.08 -17.07 7.89
N GLN A 206 2.17 -17.50 7.27
CA GLN A 206 3.34 -18.05 7.95
C GLN A 206 4.54 -17.13 7.69
N SER A 207 4.83 -16.24 8.64
CA SER A 207 5.95 -15.32 8.48
C SER A 207 6.59 -14.99 9.83
N PRO A 208 7.86 -15.39 10.05
CA PRO A 208 8.59 -15.04 11.27
C PRO A 208 9.09 -13.59 11.28
N SER A 209 9.17 -12.90 10.14
CA SER A 209 9.60 -11.50 10.05
C SER A 209 8.47 -10.51 10.33
N LEU A 210 7.21 -10.96 10.27
CA LEU A 210 6.04 -10.12 10.37
C LEU A 210 5.86 -9.55 11.78
N LYS A 211 5.71 -8.22 11.86
CA LYS A 211 5.50 -7.45 13.09
C LYS A 211 4.11 -6.83 13.15
N ARG A 212 3.52 -6.51 11.99
CA ARG A 212 2.21 -5.89 11.87
C ARG A 212 1.36 -6.67 10.86
N LEU A 213 0.15 -7.05 11.28
CA LEU A 213 -0.83 -7.70 10.44
C LEU A 213 -2.17 -7.01 10.56
N VAL A 214 -2.75 -6.62 9.42
CA VAL A 214 -4.12 -6.10 9.32
C VAL A 214 -4.91 -6.93 8.34
N LEU A 215 -6.01 -7.49 8.82
CA LEU A 215 -6.99 -8.24 8.06
C LEU A 215 -8.33 -7.53 8.18
N GLU A 216 -8.65 -6.71 7.20
CA GLU A 216 -9.92 -6.00 7.11
C GLU A 216 -10.60 -6.40 5.80
N PHE A 217 -11.77 -7.03 5.93
CA PHE A 217 -12.44 -7.69 4.83
C PHE A 217 -13.87 -7.16 4.70
N ASP A 218 -14.25 -6.85 3.46
CA ASP A 218 -15.59 -6.38 3.13
C ASP A 218 -16.50 -7.58 2.82
N VAL A 219 -17.68 -7.59 3.42
CA VAL A 219 -18.73 -8.55 3.04
C VAL A 219 -19.51 -7.94 1.89
N THR A 220 -19.03 -8.20 0.67
CA THR A 220 -19.89 -7.99 -0.50
C THR A 220 -21.18 -8.80 -0.34
N GLU A 221 -22.32 -8.12 -0.47
CA GLU A 221 -23.65 -8.66 -0.23
C GLU A 221 -23.83 -10.04 -0.88
N GLY A 222 -24.04 -11.08 -0.06
CA GLY A 222 -24.44 -12.41 -0.51
C GLY A 222 -23.35 -13.48 -0.63
N ARG A 223 -22.08 -13.21 -0.28
CA ARG A 223 -21.05 -14.27 -0.18
C ARG A 223 -20.78 -14.62 1.29
N TYR A 224 -20.95 -15.90 1.62
CA TYR A 224 -20.61 -16.41 2.94
C TYR A 224 -19.10 -16.36 3.17
N PHE A 225 -18.71 -15.79 4.31
CA PHE A 225 -17.32 -15.71 4.77
C PHE A 225 -16.83 -17.08 5.30
N ASN A 226 -16.68 -18.06 4.39
CA ASN A 226 -16.44 -19.45 4.75
C ASN A 226 -15.00 -19.91 4.44
N PHE A 227 -14.01 -19.17 4.90
CA PHE A 227 -12.61 -19.59 4.84
C PHE A 227 -12.02 -19.74 6.24
N VAL A 228 -10.92 -20.50 6.30
CA VAL A 228 -10.14 -20.71 7.52
C VAL A 228 -9.03 -19.66 7.60
N VAL A 229 -8.82 -19.09 8.79
CA VAL A 229 -7.70 -18.18 9.03
C VAL A 229 -6.61 -18.91 9.82
N VAL A 230 -5.44 -19.07 9.21
CA VAL A 230 -4.27 -19.68 9.85
C VAL A 230 -3.17 -18.64 9.96
N ILE A 231 -2.75 -18.34 11.19
CA ILE A 231 -1.68 -17.36 11.45
C ILE A 231 -0.60 -18.02 12.30
N ASN A 232 0.63 -17.97 11.80
CA ASN A 232 1.84 -18.34 12.52
C ASN A 232 2.90 -17.25 12.32
N ALA A 233 2.99 -16.33 13.28
CA ALA A 233 3.86 -15.16 13.23
C ALA A 233 4.45 -14.87 14.62
N PRO A 234 5.57 -15.52 15.00
CA PRO A 234 6.16 -15.43 16.35
C PRO A 234 6.58 -14.03 16.80
N ASN A 235 6.94 -13.16 15.84
CA ASN A 235 7.38 -11.79 16.09
C ASN A 235 6.28 -10.75 15.85
N LEU A 236 5.03 -11.19 15.68
CA LEU A 236 3.90 -10.28 15.50
C LEU A 236 3.68 -9.46 16.76
N VAL A 237 3.66 -8.13 16.63
CA VAL A 237 3.49 -7.16 17.72
C VAL A 237 2.09 -6.56 17.70
N TYR A 238 1.55 -6.34 16.50
CA TYR A 238 0.23 -5.76 16.28
C TYR A 238 -0.61 -6.62 15.35
N PHE A 239 -1.83 -6.92 15.77
CA PHE A 239 -2.82 -7.63 14.97
C PHE A 239 -4.14 -6.84 14.93
N GLN A 240 -4.65 -6.57 13.73
CA GLN A 240 -6.00 -6.05 13.53
C GLN A 240 -6.81 -7.04 12.71
N TYR A 241 -8.03 -7.30 13.16
CA TYR A 241 -9.02 -8.11 12.46
C TYR A 241 -10.35 -7.39 12.43
N HIS A 242 -10.83 -7.02 11.24
CA HIS A 242 -12.13 -6.39 11.03
C HIS A 242 -12.88 -7.14 9.91
N ALA A 243 -13.73 -8.10 10.28
CA ALA A 243 -14.43 -8.94 9.30
C ALA A 243 -15.58 -9.73 9.93
N ALA A 244 -16.39 -10.35 9.09
CA ALA A 244 -17.29 -11.41 9.53
C ALA A 244 -16.50 -12.58 10.15
N VAL A 245 -17.14 -13.31 11.08
CA VAL A 245 -16.50 -14.46 11.74
C VAL A 245 -16.14 -15.52 10.69
N ALA A 246 -14.85 -15.86 10.61
CA ALA A 246 -14.34 -16.89 9.71
C ALA A 246 -14.81 -18.29 10.12
N ALA A 247 -14.73 -19.25 9.20
CA ALA A 247 -15.17 -20.62 9.43
C ALA A 247 -14.44 -21.27 10.63
N SER A 248 -13.14 -21.00 10.76
CA SER A 248 -12.34 -21.35 11.93
C SER A 248 -11.04 -20.55 11.97
N TYR A 249 -10.40 -20.52 13.15
CA TYR A 249 -9.13 -19.83 13.37
C TYR A 249 -8.10 -20.79 13.94
N THR A 250 -6.91 -20.79 13.36
CA THR A 250 -5.72 -21.46 13.90
C THR A 250 -4.63 -20.43 14.11
N LEU A 251 -4.59 -19.89 15.33
CA LEU A 251 -3.64 -18.85 15.72
C LEU A 251 -2.57 -19.48 16.60
N SER A 252 -1.43 -19.76 15.98
CA SER A 252 -0.31 -20.40 16.66
C SER A 252 0.83 -19.41 16.83
N THR A 253 1.56 -19.51 17.96
CA THR A 253 2.85 -18.85 18.12
C THR A 253 2.82 -17.34 17.84
N MET A 254 2.06 -16.57 18.62
CA MET A 254 2.08 -15.08 18.60
C MET A 254 2.57 -14.52 19.95
N LYS A 255 3.69 -15.02 20.44
CA LYS A 255 4.20 -14.71 21.81
C LYS A 255 4.60 -13.24 21.99
N SER A 256 4.90 -12.55 20.90
CA SER A 256 5.32 -11.14 20.91
C SER A 256 4.14 -10.17 20.77
N LEU A 257 2.91 -10.68 20.68
CA LEU A 257 1.74 -9.85 20.40
C LEU A 257 1.43 -8.94 21.58
N GLU A 258 1.59 -7.64 21.37
CA GLU A 258 1.35 -6.64 22.41
C GLU A 258 -0.04 -6.01 22.30
N LYS A 259 -0.54 -5.83 21.08
CA LYS A 259 -1.83 -5.19 20.83
C LYS A 259 -2.65 -5.95 19.79
N ALA A 260 -3.93 -6.15 20.11
CA ALA A 260 -4.93 -6.68 19.19
C ALA A 260 -6.15 -5.75 19.10
N ASP A 261 -6.56 -5.42 17.87
CA ASP A 261 -7.78 -4.67 17.58
C ASP A 261 -8.74 -5.58 16.78
N ILE A 262 -9.77 -6.10 17.45
CA ILE A 262 -10.70 -7.09 16.90
C ILE A 262 -12.09 -6.47 16.77
N SER A 263 -12.64 -6.52 15.57
CA SER A 263 -14.00 -6.09 15.26
C SER A 263 -14.64 -7.19 14.43
N ILE A 264 -15.60 -7.89 15.03
CA ILE A 264 -16.32 -8.98 14.37
C ILE A 264 -17.79 -8.63 14.23
N TYR A 265 -18.37 -9.00 13.09
CA TYR A 265 -19.77 -8.83 12.79
C TYR A 265 -20.35 -10.13 12.21
N GLN A 266 -21.68 -10.21 12.14
CA GLN A 266 -22.41 -11.30 11.46
C GLN A 266 -22.13 -12.73 12.01
N PHE A 267 -23.02 -13.20 12.88
CA PHE A 267 -22.97 -14.53 13.53
C PHE A 267 -23.89 -15.56 12.86
N ASP A 268 -23.99 -15.52 11.53
CA ASP A 268 -25.05 -16.24 10.80
C ASP A 268 -24.83 -17.77 10.71
N SER A 269 -23.74 -18.31 11.28
CA SER A 269 -23.43 -19.74 11.25
C SER A 269 -23.54 -20.40 12.63
N ILE A 270 -23.97 -21.67 12.65
CA ILE A 270 -24.14 -22.50 13.84
C ILE A 270 -22.86 -22.59 14.69
N ASN A 271 -21.68 -22.43 14.07
CA ASN A 271 -20.38 -22.56 14.72
C ASN A 271 -19.65 -21.23 14.95
N SER A 272 -20.29 -20.10 14.64
CA SER A 272 -19.67 -18.77 14.73
C SER A 272 -19.15 -18.46 16.14
N GLU A 273 -19.91 -18.83 17.19
CA GLU A 273 -19.48 -18.67 18.58
C GLU A 273 -18.20 -19.46 18.86
N THR A 274 -18.16 -20.76 18.51
CA THR A 274 -16.98 -21.60 18.69
C THR A 274 -15.77 -21.02 17.96
N SER A 275 -15.93 -20.62 16.69
CA SER A 275 -14.85 -20.02 15.92
C SER A 275 -14.36 -18.71 16.52
N ALA A 276 -15.27 -17.84 16.97
CA ALA A 276 -14.90 -16.63 17.69
C ALA A 276 -14.12 -16.94 18.97
N THR A 277 -14.48 -17.99 19.73
CA THR A 277 -13.69 -18.38 20.92
C THR A 277 -12.26 -18.80 20.56
N HIS A 278 -12.04 -19.47 19.43
CA HIS A 278 -10.69 -19.80 18.96
C HIS A 278 -9.87 -18.55 18.60
N LEU A 279 -10.49 -17.55 17.98
CA LEU A 279 -9.86 -16.24 17.72
C LEU A 279 -9.41 -15.59 19.03
N ILE A 280 -10.31 -15.49 20.01
CA ILE A 280 -10.04 -14.88 21.32
C ILE A 280 -8.97 -15.65 22.10
N GLN A 281 -9.02 -16.99 22.09
CA GLN A 281 -8.00 -17.84 22.72
C GLN A 281 -6.60 -17.61 22.12
N GLY A 282 -6.51 -17.36 20.81
CA GLY A 282 -5.24 -17.09 20.14
C GLY A 282 -4.57 -15.76 20.52
N ILE A 283 -5.36 -14.79 20.99
CA ILE A 283 -4.89 -13.43 21.31
C ILE A 283 -4.99 -13.08 22.80
N CYS A 284 -5.29 -14.05 23.67
CA CYS A 284 -5.62 -13.81 25.07
C CYS A 284 -4.48 -13.19 25.91
N ASN A 285 -3.24 -13.22 25.43
CA ASN A 285 -2.05 -12.77 26.17
C ASN A 285 -1.59 -11.34 25.80
N VAL A 286 -2.38 -10.58 25.04
CA VAL A 286 -2.02 -9.21 24.64
C VAL A 286 -2.08 -8.22 25.81
N ARG A 287 -1.28 -7.15 25.74
CA ARG A 287 -1.31 -6.05 26.72
C ARG A 287 -2.46 -5.08 26.48
N SER A 288 -2.88 -4.93 25.23
CA SER A 288 -3.96 -4.05 24.82
C SER A 288 -4.89 -4.81 23.89
N LEU A 289 -6.14 -5.01 24.31
CA LEU A 289 -7.19 -5.59 23.48
C LEU A 289 -8.30 -4.55 23.27
N SER A 290 -8.59 -4.24 22.02
CA SER A 290 -9.85 -3.59 21.63
C SER A 290 -10.75 -4.65 21.01
N LEU A 291 -11.96 -4.81 21.53
CA LEU A 291 -12.94 -5.77 21.03
C LEU A 291 -14.26 -5.06 20.73
N THR A 292 -14.70 -5.15 19.49
CA THR A 292 -16.02 -4.69 19.03
C THR A 292 -16.76 -5.90 18.46
N ILE A 293 -17.99 -6.11 18.92
CA ILE A 293 -18.86 -7.16 18.43
C ILE A 293 -20.14 -6.49 17.94
N ASP A 294 -20.35 -6.49 16.63
CA ASP A 294 -21.55 -5.94 16.01
C ASP A 294 -22.52 -7.10 15.74
N GLU A 295 -23.38 -7.38 16.72
CA GLU A 295 -24.55 -8.21 16.48
C GLU A 295 -25.57 -7.42 15.65
N VAL A 296 -26.10 -8.06 14.60
CA VAL A 296 -27.22 -7.53 13.81
C VAL A 296 -28.47 -7.28 14.69
N VAL A 297 -28.48 -7.79 15.93
CA VAL A 297 -29.48 -7.47 16.95
C VAL A 297 -28.83 -6.77 18.15
N SER A 298 -28.90 -5.44 18.15
CA SER A 298 -28.59 -4.51 19.24
C SER A 298 -27.10 -4.27 19.59
N LYS A 299 -26.67 -3.02 19.34
CA LYS A 299 -25.38 -2.43 19.75
C LYS A 299 -25.03 -2.75 21.22
N LEU A 300 -24.10 -3.67 21.43
CA LEU A 300 -23.32 -3.80 22.66
C LEU A 300 -21.83 -3.62 22.33
N SER A 301 -21.35 -2.38 22.36
CA SER A 301 -19.91 -2.10 22.32
C SER A 301 -19.30 -2.42 23.68
N ILE A 302 -18.84 -3.65 23.90
CA ILE A 302 -18.15 -4.03 25.14
C ILE A 302 -16.66 -3.65 25.02
N HIS A 303 -16.28 -2.51 25.61
CA HIS A 303 -14.87 -2.17 25.78
C HIS A 303 -14.29 -2.98 26.96
N VAL A 304 -13.73 -4.15 26.68
CA VAL A 304 -13.03 -4.95 27.71
C VAL A 304 -11.57 -4.48 27.80
N PHE A 305 -11.27 -3.66 28.80
CA PHE A 305 -9.88 -3.39 29.19
C PHE A 305 -9.38 -4.52 30.09
N PHE A 306 -8.52 -5.40 29.57
CA PHE A 306 -7.73 -6.29 30.40
C PHE A 306 -6.55 -5.49 30.98
N PHE A 307 -6.53 -5.30 32.30
CA PHE A 307 -5.33 -4.87 33.01
C PHE A 307 -4.52 -6.12 33.41
N PRO A 308 -3.20 -6.14 33.20
CA PRO A 308 -2.38 -7.25 33.69
C PRO A 308 -2.27 -7.19 35.22
N PHE A 309 -2.49 -8.32 35.89
CA PHE A 309 -2.02 -8.58 37.25
C PHE A 309 -0.57 -9.08 37.21
#